data_AF-A0A966F3N7-F1
#
_entry.id   AF-A0A966F3N7-F1
#
_cell.length_a   1.000
_cell.length_b   1.000
_cell.length_c   1.000
_cell.angle_alpha   90.00
_cell.angle_beta   90.00
_cell.angle_gamma   90.00
#
_symmetry.space_group_name_H-M   'P 1'
#
loop_
_entity.id
_entity.type
_entity.pdbx_description
1 polymer ?
#
loop_
_entity_poly.entity_id
_entity_poly.type
_entity_poly.pdbx_seq_one_letter_code
_entity_poly.pdbx_strand_id
1 'polypeptide(L)' 'SGTATLECALLDVPMVVGYRLAPLSYLLARRLVHVPHVALVNLVAGRRVVEELVQDDFTADRLVAAVEPLL' A
#
# COMPACT_ATOMS: atom_id res chain seq x y z
N SER A 1 -8.17 3.58 -1.67
CA SER A 1 -8.43 4.48 -2.80
C SER A 1 -7.17 4.51 -3.65
N GLY A 2 -7.14 3.85 -4.82
CA GLY A 2 -5.94 3.78 -5.67
C GLY A 2 -5.58 5.15 -6.25
N THR A 3 -6.59 5.94 -6.63
CA THR A 3 -6.41 7.31 -7.16
C THR A 3 -5.76 8.25 -6.15
N ALA A 4 -6.11 8.14 -4.86
CA ALA A 4 -5.49 8.95 -3.80
C ALA A 4 -3.98 8.75 -3.70
N THR A 5 -3.47 7.53 -3.98
CA THR A 5 -2.02 7.27 -3.95
C THR A 5 -1.28 7.96 -5.10
N LEU A 6 -1.91 8.08 -6.27
CA LEU A 6 -1.35 8.84 -7.39
C LEU A 6 -1.42 10.34 -7.12
N GLU A 7 -2.56 10.82 -6.59
CA GLU A 7 -2.73 12.24 -6.26
C GLU A 7 -1.70 12.72 -5.23
N CYS A 8 -1.50 11.98 -4.14
CA CYS A 8 -0.46 12.31 -3.15
C CYS A 8 0.94 12.31 -3.79
N ALA A 9 1.21 11.40 -4.73
CA ALA A 9 2.51 11.30 -5.38
C ALA A 9 2.76 12.47 -6.35
N LEU A 10 1.71 12.91 -7.06
CA LEU A 10 1.76 14.09 -7.93
C LEU A 10 1.94 15.40 -7.15
N LEU A 11 1.53 15.43 -5.88
CA LEU A 11 1.69 16.56 -4.97
C LEU A 11 2.99 16.49 -4.15
N ASP A 12 3.88 15.53 -4.45
CA ASP A 12 5.12 15.27 -3.71
C ASP A 12 4.89 15.08 -2.18
N VAL A 13 3.73 14.55 -1.80
CA VAL A 13 3.38 14.29 -0.40
C VAL A 13 3.91 12.93 0.02
N PRO A 14 4.81 12.84 1.03
CA PRO A 14 5.26 11.57 1.59
C PRO A 14 4.06 10.75 2.09
N MET A 15 4.05 9.44 1.82
CA MET A 15 2.93 8.58 2.19
C MET A 15 3.35 7.14 2.50
N VAL A 16 2.55 6.46 3.32
CA VAL A 16 2.59 5.01 3.56
C VAL A 16 1.19 4.46 3.28
N VAL A 17 1.09 3.32 2.59
CA VAL A 17 -0.19 2.72 2.20
C VAL A 17 -0.46 1.48 3.05
N GLY A 18 -1.44 1.56 3.95
CA GLY A 18 -1.96 0.39 4.68
C GLY A 18 -3.22 -0.17 4.02
N TYR A 19 -3.32 -1.49 3.86
CA TYR A 19 -4.50 -2.14 3.29
C TYR A 19 -4.92 -3.37 4.09
N ARG A 20 -6.16 -3.35 4.59
CA ARG A 20 -6.75 -4.47 5.33
C ARG A 20 -8.16 -4.77 4.84
N LEU A 21 -8.35 -5.98 4.32
CA LEU A 21 -9.66 -6.51 3.94
C LEU A 21 -10.12 -7.55 4.95
N ALA A 22 -11.43 -7.86 4.93
CA ALA A 22 -11.93 -9.05 5.60
C ALA A 22 -11.15 -10.30 5.12
N PRO A 23 -10.79 -11.25 6.02
CA PRO A 23 -9.92 -12.38 5.70
C PRO A 23 -10.40 -13.23 4.52
N LEU A 24 -11.72 -13.48 4.44
CA LEU A 24 -12.32 -14.23 3.34
C LEU A 24 -12.22 -13.49 2.01
N SER A 25 -12.53 -12.19 2.02
CA SER A 25 -12.43 -11.32 0.84
C SER A 25 -10.99 -11.25 0.33
N TYR A 26 -10.01 -11.18 1.23
CA TYR A 26 -8.59 -11.19 0.86
C TYR A 26 -8.16 -12.51 0.25
N LEU A 27 -8.58 -13.64 0.82
CA LEU A 27 -8.22 -14.95 0.31
C LEU A 27 -8.74 -15.15 -1.13
N LEU A 28 -9.95 -14.68 -1.41
CA LEU A 28 -10.52 -14.70 -2.76
C LEU A 28 -9.79 -13.72 -3.68
N ALA A 29 -9.60 -12.47 -3.24
CA ALA A 29 -8.90 -11.45 -4.02
C ALA A 29 -7.47 -11.87 -4.38
N ARG A 30 -6.72 -12.44 -3.45
CA ARG A 30 -5.35 -12.93 -3.67
C ARG A 30 -5.27 -14.07 -4.70
N ARG A 31 -6.34 -14.86 -4.85
CA ARG A 31 -6.42 -15.91 -5.87
C ARG A 31 -6.82 -15.39 -7.24
N LEU A 32 -7.59 -14.30 -7.29
CA LEU A 32 -8.09 -13.72 -8.53
C LEU A 32 -7.13 -12.68 -9.11
N VAL A 33 -6.44 -11.92 -8.26
CA VAL A 33 -5.63 -10.77 -8.63
C VAL A 33 -4.15 -11.10 -8.43
N HIS A 34 -3.42 -11.23 -9.54
CA HIS A 34 -1.98 -11.49 -9.57
C HIS A 34 -1.22 -10.21 -9.94
N VAL A 35 -1.24 -9.23 -9.05
CA VAL A 35 -0.50 -7.98 -9.24
C VAL A 35 0.65 -7.88 -8.24
N PRO A 36 1.82 -7.33 -8.63
CA PRO A 36 2.97 -7.24 -7.75
C PRO A 36 2.80 -6.20 -6.63
N HIS A 37 1.90 -5.23 -6.81
CA HIS A 37 1.66 -4.13 -5.90
C HIS A 37 0.17 -3.84 -5.75
N VAL A 38 -0.24 -3.35 -4.58
CA VAL A 38 -1.63 -2.95 -4.33
C VAL A 38 -1.80 -1.44 -4.51
N ALA A 39 -0.80 -0.65 -4.10
CA ALA A 39 -0.82 0.79 -4.31
C ALA A 39 -0.68 1.12 -5.80
N LEU A 40 -1.57 1.98 -6.31
CA LEU A 40 -1.57 2.34 -7.73
C LEU A 40 -0.28 3.07 -8.13
N VAL A 41 0.28 3.88 -7.22
CA VAL A 41 1.58 4.54 -7.44
C VAL A 41 2.71 3.52 -7.65
N ASN A 42 2.74 2.42 -6.90
CA ASN A 42 3.74 1.36 -7.06
C ASN A 42 3.51 0.56 -8.36
N LEU A 43 2.25 0.30 -8.71
CA LEU A 43 1.88 -0.36 -9.97
C LEU A 43 2.35 0.45 -11.19
N VAL A 44 2.07 1.76 -11.21
CA VAL A 44 2.47 2.64 -12.30
C VAL A 44 4.00 2.80 -12.36
N ALA A 45 4.66 2.87 -11.19
CA ALA A 45 6.11 2.96 -11.13
C ALA A 45 6.83 1.65 -11.50
N GLY A 46 6.13 0.51 -11.54
CA GLY A 46 6.71 -0.81 -11.76
C GLY A 46 7.66 -1.28 -10.66
N ARG A 47 7.67 -0.58 -9.51
CA ARG A 47 8.50 -0.87 -8.34
C ARG A 47 7.86 -0.30 -7.08
N ARG A 48 8.30 -0.78 -5.93
CA ARG A 48 7.92 -0.22 -4.61
C ARG A 48 8.56 1.16 -4.43
N VAL A 49 7.81 2.22 -4.72
CA VAL A 49 8.21 3.63 -4.50
C VAL A 49 7.70 4.17 -3.17
N VAL A 50 6.56 3.68 -2.69
CA VAL A 50 6.03 3.95 -1.36
C VAL A 50 5.88 2.64 -0.59
N GLU A 51 6.02 2.71 0.72
CA GLU A 51 5.86 1.56 1.59
C GLU A 51 4.39 1.12 1.61
N GLU A 52 4.14 -0.15 1.29
CA GLU A 52 2.81 -0.74 1.31
C GLU A 52 2.74 -1.90 2.32
N LEU A 53 1.83 -1.79 3.29
CA LEU A 53 1.61 -2.77 4.35
C LEU A 53 0.26 -3.44 4.09
N VAL A 54 0.31 -4.70 3.65
CA VAL A 54 -0.87 -5.46 3.24
C VAL A 54 -1.20 -6.53 4.27
N GLN A 55 -2.43 -6.51 4.76
CA GLN A 55 -2.98 -7.49 5.68
C GLN A 55 -2.15 -7.69 6.95
N ASP A 56 -1.49 -8.85 7.08
CA ASP A 56 -0.72 -9.21 8.28
C ASP A 56 0.48 -8.30 8.48
N ASP A 57 0.96 -7.65 7.41
CA ASP A 57 2.02 -6.64 7.49
C ASP A 57 1.51 -5.30 8.06
N PHE A 58 0.20 -5.06 8.07
CA PHE A 58 -0.40 -3.83 8.57
C PHE A 58 -0.59 -3.89 10.09
N THR A 59 0.54 -3.87 10.80
CA THR A 59 0.64 -3.77 12.25
C THR A 59 1.04 -2.37 12.69
N ALA A 60 0.77 -2.02 13.95
CA ALA A 60 1.14 -0.72 14.51
C ALA A 60 2.66 -0.49 14.43
N ASP A 61 3.46 -1.46 14.85
CA ASP A 61 4.92 -1.34 14.87
C ASP A 61 5.50 -1.09 13.46
N ARG A 62 4.98 -1.81 12.45
CA ARG A 62 5.41 -1.62 11.07
C ARG A 62 4.94 -0.32 10.47
N LEU A 63 3.73 0.11 10.81
CA LEU A 63 3.22 1.41 10.38
C LEU A 63 4.08 2.55 10.95
N VAL A 64 4.40 2.51 12.25
CA VAL A 64 5.27 3.51 12.88
C VAL A 64 6.64 3.52 12.22
N ALA A 65 7.28 2.35 12.08
CA ALA A 65 8.59 2.25 11.44
C ALA A 65 8.62 2.74 9.98
N ALA A 66 7.50 2.61 9.26
CA ALA A 66 7.37 3.08 7.87
C ALA A 66 7.13 4.60 7.78
N VAL A 67 6.42 5.18 8.75
CA VAL A 67 6.05 6.60 8.77
C VAL A 67 7.16 7.46 9.38
N GLU A 68 7.88 6.95 10.38
CA GLU A 68 8.91 7.70 11.10
C GLU A 68 9.99 8.35 10.20
N PRO A 69 10.50 7.69 9.13
CA PRO A 69 11.45 8.33 8.21
C PRO A 69 10.88 9.46 7.34
N LEU A 70 9.56 9.65 7.34
CA LEU A 70 8.85 10.65 6.52
C LEU A 70 8.50 11.92 7.31
N LEU A 71 8.76 11.94 8.62
CA LEU A 71 8.56 13.08 9.52
C LEU A 71 9.80 13.99 9.54
#